data_AF-A0A8X6FY13-F1
#
_entry.id   AF-A0A8X6FY13-F1
#
_cell.length_a   1.000
_cell.length_b   1.000
_cell.length_c   1.000
_cell.angle_alpha   90.00
_cell.angle_beta   90.00
_cell.angle_gamma   90.00
#
_symmetry.space_group_name_H-M   'P 1'
#
loop_
_entity.id
_entity.type
_entity.pdbx_description
1 polymer ?
#
loop_
_entity_poly.entity_id
_entity_poly.type
_entity_poly.pdbx_seq_one_letter_code
_entity_poly.pdbx_strand_id
1 'polypeptide(L)'
;MKEKEGGYYRVAVVESVTSAFEYSDLQIDEGKSVSPDMLFDKNKEFLYVMTERRVTMVKVQECLVYKTCSECLEAQDPYCGWCSLENKCSLRSDCAEAAQDPLYWLSYKSGKCTTITSVHPPQIQRTTARILNLVIDNLPVLEGQFFCAFTALGKTLVTNASRSANGVSCATPHTDSLPPIPPTQHHFTAKLSVRMKIGPDFVATNFTFYDCSTYTSCTQCVSSPFPCDWCVGGHRCTHDTGENCRNDILVTGISSIGPSIRSGPGFCPRINTTSGGSIEILVPSGISKRIQVKVDNIQPIIASTRFVCQFNIEGRVRQVHAQLLGDTIYCEPMVFAYGTQAPNITTAFAVIWDGSKPLDNPENIHVLVYRCQGMAQNCGICLELPDKYACGWCQDPPSSCQVHEQCSADPTQWLDHSQTCPDPKITKFYPESGPWEGGTNITIEGINLGRVFEDVAGGVKVVYDADGRTIAECLPHKENYRKTSK
;
A
#
# COMPACT_ATOMS: atom_id res chain seq x y z
N MET A 1 -32.32 28.48 36.86
CA MET A 1 -31.55 27.66 35.89
C MET A 1 -30.19 28.31 35.74
N LYS A 2 -29.10 27.54 35.83
CA LYS A 2 -27.73 28.08 35.78
C LYS A 2 -27.49 28.73 34.42
N GLU A 3 -27.18 30.01 34.42
CA GLU A 3 -26.63 30.79 33.31
C GLU A 3 -25.37 30.07 32.81
N LYS A 4 -25.42 29.50 31.59
CA LYS A 4 -24.22 28.95 30.97
C LYS A 4 -23.46 30.13 30.35
N GLU A 5 -22.30 30.42 30.93
CA GLU A 5 -21.26 31.24 30.29
C GLU A 5 -20.93 30.64 28.93
N GLY A 6 -21.20 31.41 27.88
CA GLY A 6 -20.84 31.05 26.52
C GLY A 6 -21.51 32.05 25.60
N GLY A 7 -20.74 32.99 25.06
CA GLY A 7 -21.25 34.05 24.18
C GLY A 7 -21.66 33.57 22.80
N TYR A 8 -22.52 32.56 22.77
CA TYR A 8 -23.10 31.96 21.60
C TYR A 8 -24.49 32.54 21.38
N TYR A 9 -24.77 32.89 20.13
CA TYR A 9 -26.10 33.18 19.62
C TYR A 9 -26.65 31.89 19.01
N ARG A 10 -27.81 31.44 19.49
CA ARG A 10 -28.44 30.18 19.05
C ARG A 10 -29.73 30.47 18.33
N VAL A 11 -29.95 29.79 17.21
CA VAL A 11 -31.11 29.97 16.36
C VAL A 11 -31.95 28.69 16.37
N ALA A 12 -33.23 28.86 16.66
CA ALA A 12 -34.18 27.77 16.70
C ALA A 12 -35.33 28.01 15.72
N VAL A 13 -35.78 26.94 15.07
CA VAL A 13 -37.02 26.93 14.30
C VAL A 13 -38.14 26.47 15.23
N VAL A 14 -39.20 27.25 15.32
CA VAL A 14 -40.44 26.85 16.02
C VAL A 14 -41.42 26.34 14.98
N GLU A 15 -41.71 25.04 15.01
CA GLU A 15 -42.61 24.41 14.04
C GLU A 15 -44.06 24.36 14.51
N SER A 16 -44.26 24.21 15.81
CA SER A 16 -45.58 24.21 16.43
C SER A 16 -45.49 24.70 17.87
N VAL A 17 -46.64 24.80 18.53
CA VAL A 17 -46.71 25.10 19.97
C VAL A 17 -45.99 24.07 20.86
N THR A 18 -45.69 22.87 20.34
CA THR A 18 -45.02 21.78 21.07
C THR A 18 -43.71 21.32 20.43
N SER A 19 -43.29 21.88 19.29
CA SER A 19 -42.10 21.46 18.55
C SER A 19 -41.23 22.64 18.16
N ALA A 20 -39.99 22.63 18.63
CA ALA A 20 -38.94 23.52 18.20
C ALA A 20 -37.59 22.81 18.27
N PHE A 21 -36.67 23.16 17.39
CA PHE A 21 -35.32 22.61 17.38
C PHE A 21 -34.30 23.71 17.06
N GLU A 22 -33.11 23.59 17.63
CA GLU A 22 -31.96 24.46 17.36
C GLU A 22 -31.27 23.97 16.07
N TYR A 23 -31.02 24.87 15.11
CA TYR A 23 -30.40 24.52 13.83
C TYR A 23 -29.06 25.23 13.59
N SER A 24 -28.73 26.25 14.39
CA SER A 24 -27.48 26.98 14.27
C SER A 24 -27.05 27.57 15.60
N ASP A 25 -25.75 27.51 15.87
CA ASP A 25 -25.07 28.22 16.94
C ASP A 25 -23.88 29.02 16.39
N LEU A 26 -23.82 30.30 16.74
CA LEU A 26 -22.77 31.21 16.32
C LEU A 26 -22.03 31.75 17.53
N GLN A 27 -20.74 31.49 17.62
CA GLN A 27 -19.88 32.13 18.62
C GLN A 27 -19.79 33.63 18.31
N ILE A 28 -20.47 34.44 19.12
CA ILE A 28 -20.40 35.89 19.05
C ILE A 28 -19.10 36.32 19.73
N ASP A 29 -18.98 36.11 21.05
CA ASP A 29 -17.87 36.61 21.87
C ASP A 29 -17.45 35.60 22.93
N GLU A 30 -16.21 35.12 22.87
CA GLU A 30 -15.77 34.00 23.70
C GLU A 30 -15.78 34.39 25.18
N GLY A 31 -16.47 33.59 26.02
CA GLY A 31 -16.59 33.84 27.45
C GLY A 31 -17.42 35.07 27.85
N LYS A 32 -18.09 35.75 26.92
CA LYS A 32 -18.92 36.94 27.19
C LYS A 32 -20.39 36.69 26.89
N SER A 33 -21.26 36.81 27.89
CA SER A 33 -22.70 36.61 27.71
C SER A 33 -23.30 37.57 26.68
N VAL A 34 -24.19 37.04 25.86
CA VAL A 34 -24.96 37.82 24.89
C VAL A 34 -26.12 38.51 25.59
N SER A 35 -26.33 39.80 25.29
CA SER A 35 -27.45 40.59 25.81
C SER A 35 -28.80 40.08 25.28
N PRO A 36 -29.88 40.07 26.09
CA PRO A 36 -31.23 39.76 25.60
C PRO A 36 -31.77 40.81 24.61
N ASP A 37 -31.22 42.03 24.63
CA ASP A 37 -31.60 43.10 23.72
C ASP A 37 -30.99 42.84 22.33
N MET A 38 -31.78 42.25 21.45
CA MET A 38 -31.45 42.02 20.05
C MET A 38 -32.45 42.75 19.16
N LEU A 39 -31.96 43.44 18.12
CA LEU A 39 -32.79 44.21 17.21
C LEU A 39 -32.46 43.88 15.77
N PHE A 40 -33.49 43.70 14.95
CA PHE A 40 -33.33 43.61 13.50
C PHE A 40 -33.05 45.00 12.91
N ASP A 41 -32.32 45.03 11.81
CA ASP A 41 -32.25 46.20 10.95
C ASP A 41 -33.61 46.47 10.27
N LYS A 42 -33.72 47.60 9.55
CA LYS A 42 -34.98 48.03 8.94
C LYS A 42 -35.55 47.01 7.94
N ASN A 43 -34.68 46.31 7.23
CA ASN A 43 -35.07 45.34 6.20
C ASN A 43 -35.16 43.90 6.74
N LYS A 44 -34.80 43.67 8.01
CA LYS A 44 -34.70 42.36 8.66
C LYS A 44 -33.70 41.41 7.99
N GLU A 45 -32.69 41.96 7.33
CA GLU A 45 -31.58 41.20 6.74
C GLU A 45 -30.48 40.92 7.77
N PHE A 46 -30.35 41.78 8.77
CA PHE A 46 -29.33 41.70 9.81
C PHE A 46 -29.96 41.77 11.21
N LEU A 47 -29.35 41.04 12.14
CA LEU A 47 -29.64 41.10 13.57
C LEU A 47 -28.43 41.72 14.28
N TYR A 48 -28.66 42.79 15.02
CA TYR A 48 -27.65 43.37 15.90
C TYR A 48 -27.64 42.59 17.21
N VAL A 49 -26.55 41.87 17.46
CA VAL A 49 -26.32 41.08 18.65
C VAL A 49 -25.26 41.77 19.51
N MET A 50 -25.60 42.06 20.76
CA MET A 50 -24.74 42.85 21.65
C MET A 50 -24.13 41.99 22.75
N THR A 51 -22.87 42.23 23.08
CA THR A 51 -22.20 41.79 24.30
C THR A 51 -21.81 43.01 25.13
N GLU A 52 -21.20 42.81 26.30
CA GLU A 52 -20.80 43.90 27.22
C GLU A 52 -20.04 45.05 26.51
N ARG A 53 -19.24 44.74 25.48
CA ARG A 53 -18.32 45.72 24.85
C ARG A 53 -18.34 45.73 23.33
N ARG A 54 -19.22 44.96 22.69
CA ARG A 54 -19.25 44.86 21.23
C ARG A 54 -20.67 44.68 20.72
N VAL A 55 -20.93 45.28 19.56
CA VAL A 55 -22.12 45.02 18.76
C VAL A 55 -21.67 44.29 17.50
N THR A 56 -22.19 43.08 17.29
CA THR A 56 -21.93 42.27 16.10
C THR A 56 -23.18 42.27 15.22
N MET A 57 -23.01 42.63 13.95
CA MET A 57 -24.08 42.57 12.96
C MET A 57 -24.07 41.18 12.32
N VAL A 58 -25.06 40.35 12.64
CA VAL A 58 -25.19 38.97 12.16
C VAL A 58 -26.18 38.94 11.00
N LYS A 59 -25.83 38.28 9.90
CA LYS A 59 -26.74 38.11 8.77
C LYS A 59 -27.80 37.07 9.14
N VAL A 60 -29.07 37.38 8.93
CA VAL A 60 -30.19 36.51 9.32
C VAL A 60 -30.30 35.27 8.43
N GLN A 61 -29.89 35.40 7.17
CA GLN A 61 -30.05 34.39 6.13
C GLN A 61 -28.79 34.32 5.27
N GLU A 62 -28.09 33.17 5.28
CA GLU A 62 -26.82 32.99 4.59
C GLU A 62 -26.69 31.61 3.92
N CYS A 63 -27.65 31.29 3.03
CA CYS A 63 -27.71 29.96 2.40
C CYS A 63 -26.49 29.58 1.56
N LEU A 64 -25.77 30.56 1.00
CA LEU A 64 -24.60 30.32 0.13
C LEU A 64 -23.41 29.69 0.87
N VAL A 65 -23.47 29.58 2.21
CA VAL A 65 -22.47 28.84 2.99
C VAL A 65 -22.49 27.35 2.65
N TYR A 66 -23.67 26.79 2.38
CA TYR A 66 -23.86 25.39 2.01
C TYR A 66 -23.57 25.17 0.53
N LYS A 67 -22.62 24.29 0.21
CA LYS A 67 -22.11 24.12 -1.17
C LYS A 67 -22.76 22.96 -1.89
N THR A 68 -23.30 21.99 -1.16
CA THR A 68 -23.94 20.81 -1.71
C THR A 68 -25.42 20.76 -1.33
N CYS A 69 -26.21 20.03 -2.11
CA CYS A 69 -27.63 19.84 -1.81
C CYS A 69 -27.83 19.18 -0.44
N SER A 70 -27.04 18.13 -0.14
CA SER A 70 -27.10 17.45 1.14
C SER A 70 -26.83 18.41 2.30
N GLU A 71 -25.74 19.19 2.25
CA GLU A 71 -25.44 20.22 3.27
C GLU A 71 -26.59 21.22 3.43
N CYS A 72 -27.15 21.70 2.32
CA CYS A 72 -28.21 22.70 2.32
C CYS A 72 -29.49 22.20 3.00
N LEU A 73 -29.89 20.95 2.74
CA LEU A 73 -31.11 20.37 3.31
C LEU A 73 -30.88 19.83 4.73
N GLU A 74 -29.70 19.29 5.02
CA GLU A 74 -29.34 18.79 6.36
C GLU A 74 -29.13 19.92 7.38
N ALA A 75 -28.80 21.13 6.91
CA ALA A 75 -28.73 22.32 7.76
C ALA A 75 -30.06 22.67 8.43
N GLN A 76 -31.20 22.24 7.86
CA GLN A 76 -32.55 22.50 8.35
C GLN A 76 -32.84 24.00 8.56
N ASP A 77 -32.12 24.88 7.86
CA ASP A 77 -32.35 26.32 7.87
C ASP A 77 -33.65 26.62 7.10
N PRO A 78 -34.65 27.25 7.75
CA PRO A 78 -35.96 27.47 7.16
C PRO A 78 -36.00 28.51 6.05
N TYR A 79 -34.97 29.34 5.93
CA TYR A 79 -34.83 30.30 4.83
C TYR A 79 -34.23 29.63 3.59
N CYS A 80 -33.48 28.54 3.78
CA CYS A 80 -32.66 27.95 2.74
C CYS A 80 -33.30 26.75 2.06
N GLY A 81 -32.98 26.62 0.78
CA GLY A 81 -33.33 25.46 -0.02
C GLY A 81 -32.41 25.34 -1.23
N TRP A 82 -32.40 24.14 -1.81
CA TRP A 82 -31.53 23.84 -2.92
C TRP A 82 -32.16 24.24 -4.25
N CYS A 83 -31.53 25.17 -4.96
CA CYS A 83 -31.93 25.55 -6.30
C CYS A 83 -31.31 24.58 -7.32
N SER A 84 -32.06 23.56 -7.71
CA SER A 84 -31.58 22.43 -8.51
C SER A 84 -30.99 22.87 -9.86
N LEU A 85 -31.59 23.87 -10.50
CA LEU A 85 -31.16 24.34 -11.83
C LEU A 85 -29.90 25.20 -11.81
N GLU A 86 -29.64 25.85 -10.68
CA GLU A 86 -28.50 26.74 -10.49
C GLU A 86 -27.40 26.10 -9.61
N ASN A 87 -27.61 24.86 -9.15
CA ASN A 87 -26.67 24.08 -8.35
C ASN A 87 -26.11 24.88 -7.14
N LYS A 88 -27.01 25.56 -6.43
CA LYS A 88 -26.67 26.44 -5.28
C LYS A 88 -27.73 26.35 -4.19
N CYS A 89 -27.31 26.50 -2.94
CA CYS A 89 -28.23 26.72 -1.83
C CYS A 89 -28.60 28.20 -1.76
N SER A 90 -29.90 28.52 -1.76
CA SER A 90 -30.38 29.91 -1.86
C SER A 90 -31.77 30.08 -1.25
N LEU A 91 -32.17 31.33 -1.07
CA LEU A 91 -33.55 31.69 -0.74
C LEU A 91 -34.49 31.29 -1.88
N ARG A 92 -35.75 31.01 -1.54
CA ARG A 92 -36.76 30.69 -2.56
C ARG A 92 -36.98 31.83 -3.57
N SER A 93 -36.82 33.08 -3.15
CA SER A 93 -36.90 34.26 -4.02
C SER A 93 -35.76 34.37 -5.03
N ASP A 94 -34.60 33.78 -4.71
CA ASP A 94 -33.33 33.97 -5.43
C ASP A 94 -33.03 32.79 -6.37
N CYS A 95 -33.97 31.85 -6.47
CA CYS A 95 -33.94 30.70 -7.35
C CYS A 95 -34.91 30.93 -8.51
N ALA A 96 -34.40 30.98 -9.74
CA ALA A 96 -35.23 31.17 -10.90
C ALA A 96 -36.29 30.07 -11.00
N GLU A 97 -37.52 30.45 -11.33
CA GLU A 97 -38.62 29.52 -11.62
C GLU A 97 -39.00 28.60 -10.45
N ALA A 98 -38.60 28.91 -9.21
CA ALA A 98 -38.89 28.13 -7.99
C ALA A 98 -40.40 27.91 -7.69
N ALA A 99 -41.29 28.61 -8.39
CA ALA A 99 -42.74 28.42 -8.30
C ALA A 99 -43.32 27.45 -9.34
N GLN A 100 -42.57 27.10 -10.39
CA GLN A 100 -43.07 26.28 -11.50
C GLN A 100 -43.06 24.79 -11.20
N ASP A 101 -42.03 24.28 -10.52
CA ASP A 101 -41.91 22.89 -10.14
C ASP A 101 -41.32 22.77 -8.71
N PRO A 102 -41.93 21.97 -7.81
CA PRO A 102 -41.37 21.70 -6.48
C PRO A 102 -39.94 21.14 -6.48
N LEU A 103 -39.48 20.54 -7.58
CA LEU A 103 -38.12 20.02 -7.75
C LEU A 103 -37.09 21.10 -8.11
N TYR A 104 -37.53 22.31 -8.47
CA TYR A 104 -36.61 23.41 -8.83
C TYR A 104 -36.01 24.07 -7.59
N TRP A 105 -36.81 24.20 -6.52
CA TRP A 105 -36.34 24.67 -5.22
C TRP A 105 -36.74 23.69 -4.12
N LEU A 106 -35.77 22.92 -3.63
CA LEU A 106 -35.97 21.87 -2.64
C LEU A 106 -35.88 22.45 -1.23
N SER A 107 -36.95 22.34 -0.44
CA SER A 107 -36.94 22.71 0.98
C SER A 107 -36.42 21.57 1.85
N TYR A 108 -35.85 21.86 3.02
CA TYR A 108 -35.41 20.81 3.96
C TYR A 108 -36.53 19.89 4.47
N LYS A 109 -37.80 20.35 4.44
CA LYS A 109 -38.95 19.59 4.97
C LYS A 109 -39.45 18.49 4.04
N SER A 110 -39.37 18.72 2.73
CA SER A 110 -40.01 17.86 1.72
C SER A 110 -39.12 17.55 0.53
N GLY A 111 -38.03 18.30 0.36
CA GLY A 111 -37.11 18.17 -0.75
C GLY A 111 -36.20 16.97 -0.58
N LYS A 112 -35.91 16.29 -1.68
CA LYS A 112 -34.88 15.26 -1.78
C LYS A 112 -33.97 15.61 -2.93
N CYS A 113 -32.67 15.60 -2.66
CA CYS A 113 -31.66 15.93 -3.67
C CYS A 113 -31.76 15.03 -4.89
N THR A 114 -31.44 15.58 -6.06
CA THR A 114 -31.24 14.80 -7.27
C THR A 114 -29.98 13.94 -7.11
N THR A 115 -30.12 12.62 -7.22
CA THR A 115 -29.01 11.68 -6.99
C THR A 115 -28.96 10.64 -8.08
N ILE A 116 -27.74 10.32 -8.56
CA ILE A 116 -27.52 9.17 -9.43
C ILE A 116 -27.44 7.95 -8.52
N THR A 117 -28.45 7.09 -8.57
CA THR A 117 -28.53 5.89 -7.72
C THR A 117 -27.77 4.71 -8.31
N SER A 118 -27.72 4.61 -9.63
CA SER A 118 -26.91 3.59 -10.31
C SER A 118 -26.49 4.01 -11.70
N VAL A 119 -25.35 3.48 -12.15
CA VAL A 119 -24.84 3.61 -13.51
C VAL A 119 -24.59 2.20 -14.04
N HIS A 120 -25.18 1.88 -15.19
CA HIS A 120 -25.00 0.57 -15.83
C HIS A 120 -24.50 0.70 -17.28
N PRO A 121 -23.36 0.07 -17.63
CA PRO A 121 -22.39 -0.56 -16.72
C PRO A 121 -21.70 0.48 -15.80
N PRO A 122 -21.19 0.09 -14.61
CA PRO A 122 -20.56 1.04 -13.67
C PRO A 122 -19.10 1.40 -14.04
N GLN A 123 -18.47 0.60 -14.88
CA GLN A 123 -17.08 0.76 -15.33
C GLN A 123 -16.91 0.11 -16.70
N ILE A 124 -15.96 0.61 -17.50
CA ILE A 124 -15.68 0.04 -18.83
C ILE A 124 -14.18 0.03 -19.15
N GLN A 125 -13.80 -0.88 -20.07
CA GLN A 125 -12.50 -0.86 -20.72
C GLN A 125 -12.38 0.40 -21.59
N ARG A 126 -11.28 1.14 -21.42
CA ARG A 126 -10.98 2.42 -22.09
C ARG A 126 -11.03 2.34 -23.62
N THR A 127 -10.71 1.19 -24.20
CA THR A 127 -10.69 0.95 -25.66
C THR A 127 -12.08 0.59 -26.22
N THR A 128 -13.12 0.61 -25.40
CA THR A 128 -14.49 0.31 -25.83
C THR A 128 -15.41 1.52 -25.67
N ALA A 129 -16.44 1.59 -26.50
CA ALA A 129 -17.53 2.55 -26.37
C ALA A 129 -18.83 1.82 -26.00
N ARG A 130 -19.57 2.37 -25.03
CA ARG A 130 -20.84 1.81 -24.57
C ARG A 130 -21.85 2.92 -24.30
N ILE A 131 -23.13 2.55 -24.34
CA ILE A 131 -24.22 3.38 -23.84
C ILE A 131 -24.36 3.10 -22.36
N LEU A 132 -24.28 4.15 -21.54
CA LEU A 132 -24.51 4.11 -20.12
C LEU A 132 -25.97 4.44 -19.83
N ASN A 133 -26.58 3.67 -18.94
CA ASN A 133 -27.90 3.95 -18.39
C ASN A 133 -27.74 4.42 -16.94
N LEU A 134 -28.09 5.67 -16.69
CA LEU A 134 -28.05 6.29 -15.37
C LEU A 134 -29.47 6.31 -14.80
N VAL A 135 -29.65 5.72 -13.62
CA VAL A 135 -30.88 5.85 -12.84
C VAL A 135 -30.72 7.07 -11.93
N ILE A 136 -31.63 8.03 -12.05
CA ILE A 136 -31.53 9.32 -11.38
C ILE A 136 -32.85 9.62 -10.68
N ASP A 137 -32.80 9.74 -9.36
CA ASP A 137 -33.95 10.12 -8.55
C ASP A 137 -34.12 11.65 -8.56
N ASN A 138 -35.38 12.11 -8.50
CA ASN A 138 -35.74 13.53 -8.43
C ASN A 138 -35.14 14.37 -9.57
N LEU A 139 -35.06 13.82 -10.79
CA LEU A 139 -34.58 14.54 -11.96
C LEU A 139 -35.67 15.50 -12.49
N PRO A 140 -35.46 16.84 -12.45
CA PRO A 140 -36.46 17.82 -12.86
C PRO A 140 -36.94 17.67 -14.32
N VAL A 141 -38.21 17.96 -14.58
CA VAL A 141 -38.79 17.86 -15.93
C VAL A 141 -38.49 19.13 -16.74
N LEU A 142 -37.31 19.15 -17.37
CA LEU A 142 -36.87 20.27 -18.21
C LEU A 142 -37.11 20.02 -19.70
N GLU A 143 -37.48 21.08 -20.42
CA GLU A 143 -37.45 21.11 -21.88
C GLU A 143 -36.03 21.34 -22.39
N GLY A 144 -35.58 20.49 -23.32
CA GLY A 144 -34.26 20.59 -23.95
C GLY A 144 -33.45 19.30 -23.88
N GLN A 145 -32.18 19.38 -24.28
CA GLN A 145 -31.29 18.23 -24.39
C GLN A 145 -30.34 18.15 -23.19
N PHE A 146 -30.32 16.99 -22.55
CA PHE A 146 -29.34 16.65 -21.52
C PHE A 146 -28.02 16.21 -22.14
N PHE A 147 -26.95 16.40 -21.38
CA PHE A 147 -25.60 15.97 -21.71
C PHE A 147 -24.97 15.26 -20.52
N CYS A 148 -24.18 14.22 -20.81
CA CYS A 148 -23.27 13.64 -19.84
C CYS A 148 -21.90 14.30 -20.00
N ALA A 149 -21.33 14.76 -18.91
CA ALA A 149 -19.99 15.33 -18.87
C ALA A 149 -19.06 14.42 -18.05
N PHE A 150 -17.95 14.00 -18.65
CA PHE A 150 -16.92 13.18 -18.05
C PHE A 150 -15.71 14.06 -17.79
N THR A 151 -15.47 14.40 -16.52
CA THR A 151 -14.34 15.25 -16.12
C THR A 151 -13.27 14.42 -15.42
N ALA A 152 -12.09 14.31 -16.02
CA ALA A 152 -10.94 13.61 -15.47
C ALA A 152 -9.65 14.34 -15.86
N LEU A 153 -8.68 14.43 -14.95
CA LEU A 153 -7.34 14.95 -15.22
C LEU A 153 -7.35 16.34 -15.90
N GLY A 154 -8.27 17.22 -15.47
CA GLY A 154 -8.41 18.58 -16.02
C GLY A 154 -9.10 18.67 -17.39
N LYS A 155 -9.56 17.56 -17.97
CA LYS A 155 -10.29 17.52 -19.23
C LYS A 155 -11.75 17.13 -19.02
N THR A 156 -12.67 17.88 -19.61
CA THR A 156 -14.10 17.58 -19.63
C THR A 156 -14.54 17.19 -21.02
N LEU A 157 -15.06 15.97 -21.18
CA LEU A 157 -15.62 15.45 -22.43
C LEU A 157 -17.13 15.36 -22.29
N VAL A 158 -17.87 15.76 -23.32
CA VAL A 158 -19.33 15.86 -23.27
C VAL A 158 -19.94 14.97 -24.34
N THR A 159 -20.97 14.21 -23.97
CA THR A 159 -21.76 13.39 -24.90
C THR A 159 -23.23 13.73 -24.79
N ASN A 160 -23.94 13.58 -25.92
CA ASN A 160 -25.38 13.77 -25.95
C ASN A 160 -26.06 12.72 -25.07
N ALA A 161 -27.10 13.14 -24.37
CA ALA A 161 -27.87 12.27 -23.51
C ALA A 161 -29.36 12.33 -23.85
N SER A 162 -30.03 11.19 -23.78
CA SER A 162 -31.47 11.07 -23.96
C SER A 162 -32.13 10.76 -22.62
N ARG A 163 -33.33 11.30 -22.40
CA ARG A 163 -34.10 10.98 -21.19
C ARG A 163 -34.60 9.54 -21.27
N SER A 164 -34.36 8.76 -20.21
CA SER A 164 -34.92 7.42 -20.05
C SER A 164 -36.10 7.46 -19.07
N ALA A 165 -36.81 6.35 -18.88
CA ALA A 165 -37.99 6.30 -18.01
C ALA A 165 -37.68 6.69 -16.54
N ASN A 166 -36.45 6.48 -16.10
CA ASN A 166 -36.00 6.59 -14.71
C ASN A 166 -34.63 7.29 -14.60
N GLY A 167 -34.28 8.12 -15.58
CA GLY A 167 -33.05 8.92 -15.56
C GLY A 167 -32.62 9.34 -16.96
N VAL A 168 -31.36 9.02 -17.31
CA VAL A 168 -30.73 9.46 -18.56
C VAL A 168 -29.88 8.34 -19.17
N SER A 169 -29.84 8.26 -20.49
CA SER A 169 -28.97 7.36 -21.25
C SER A 169 -27.99 8.17 -22.11
N CYS A 170 -26.70 7.86 -22.07
CA CYS A 170 -25.67 8.57 -22.83
C CYS A 170 -24.53 7.67 -23.25
N ALA A 171 -23.91 7.96 -24.40
CA ALA A 171 -22.72 7.24 -24.84
C ALA A 171 -21.49 7.68 -24.04
N THR A 172 -20.54 6.77 -23.84
CA THR A 172 -19.20 7.14 -23.36
C THR A 172 -18.45 7.98 -24.40
N PRO A 173 -17.48 8.83 -24.00
CA PRO A 173 -16.68 9.61 -24.94
C PRO A 173 -15.90 8.72 -25.92
N HIS A 174 -15.49 9.30 -27.04
CA HIS A 174 -14.65 8.60 -28.01
C HIS A 174 -13.32 8.19 -27.38
N THR A 175 -12.85 6.96 -27.64
CA THR A 175 -11.67 6.37 -27.01
C THR A 175 -10.41 7.22 -27.20
N ASP A 176 -10.22 7.78 -28.38
CA ASP A 176 -9.05 8.61 -28.73
C ASP A 176 -9.03 9.96 -27.99
N SER A 177 -10.18 10.39 -27.47
CA SER A 177 -10.32 11.63 -26.72
C SER A 177 -10.08 11.45 -25.22
N LEU A 178 -10.09 10.21 -24.72
CA LEU A 178 -9.90 9.90 -23.32
C LEU A 178 -8.48 10.24 -22.88
N PRO A 179 -8.30 10.74 -21.64
CA PRO A 179 -6.97 10.96 -21.11
C PRO A 179 -6.19 9.64 -21.00
N PRO A 180 -4.84 9.69 -21.08
CA PRO A 180 -4.02 8.51 -20.85
C PRO A 180 -4.07 8.08 -19.38
N ILE A 181 -3.98 6.78 -19.14
CA ILE A 181 -3.79 6.24 -17.79
C ILE A 181 -2.34 6.51 -17.37
N PRO A 182 -2.08 7.02 -16.15
CA PRO A 182 -0.72 7.23 -15.65
C PRO A 182 0.14 5.95 -15.65
N PRO A 183 1.48 6.02 -15.84
CA PRO A 183 2.37 4.86 -16.03
C PRO A 183 2.43 3.83 -14.89
N THR A 184 1.79 4.09 -13.75
CA THR A 184 1.73 3.23 -12.56
C THR A 184 0.31 2.81 -12.18
N GLN A 185 -0.68 3.21 -12.97
CA GLN A 185 -2.08 2.94 -12.72
C GLN A 185 -2.65 2.05 -13.81
N HIS A 186 -3.75 1.39 -13.50
CA HIS A 186 -4.47 0.49 -14.43
C HIS A 186 -5.84 1.05 -14.83
N HIS A 187 -6.22 2.19 -14.25
CA HIS A 187 -7.49 2.86 -14.48
C HIS A 187 -7.38 4.34 -14.14
N PHE A 188 -8.38 5.12 -14.55
CA PHE A 188 -8.65 6.44 -14.01
C PHE A 188 -10.15 6.58 -13.74
N THR A 189 -10.50 7.42 -12.77
CA THR A 189 -11.89 7.70 -12.40
C THR A 189 -12.27 9.10 -12.89
N ALA A 190 -13.33 9.18 -13.67
CA ALA A 190 -13.94 10.43 -14.11
C ALA A 190 -15.11 10.81 -13.19
N LYS A 191 -15.26 12.11 -12.95
CA LYS A 191 -16.52 12.68 -12.46
C LYS A 191 -17.51 12.67 -13.64
N LEU A 192 -18.48 11.77 -13.61
CA LEU A 192 -19.60 11.69 -14.54
C LEU A 192 -20.74 12.54 -14.00
N SER A 193 -21.09 13.62 -14.69
CA SER A 193 -22.19 14.50 -14.34
C SER A 193 -23.23 14.63 -15.45
N VAL A 194 -24.46 14.97 -15.06
CA VAL A 194 -25.57 15.26 -15.98
C VAL A 194 -25.85 16.76 -15.93
N ARG A 195 -25.94 17.39 -17.11
CA ARG A 195 -26.14 18.84 -17.25
C ARG A 195 -26.91 19.21 -18.51
N MET A 196 -27.39 20.44 -18.60
CA MET A 196 -27.89 21.04 -19.85
C MET A 196 -26.75 21.72 -20.60
N LYS A 197 -27.03 22.21 -21.82
CA LYS A 197 -26.06 22.95 -22.64
C LYS A 197 -25.53 24.21 -21.93
N ILE A 198 -26.38 24.87 -21.18
CA ILE A 198 -26.07 26.09 -20.41
C ILE A 198 -26.49 25.81 -18.97
N GLY A 199 -25.62 26.15 -18.02
CA GLY A 199 -25.87 25.94 -16.60
C GLY A 199 -24.86 24.98 -15.95
N PRO A 200 -24.98 24.79 -14.62
CA PRO A 200 -24.12 23.91 -13.86
C PRO A 200 -24.50 22.43 -14.02
N ASP A 201 -23.67 21.57 -13.44
CA ASP A 201 -23.97 20.14 -13.30
C ASP A 201 -25.13 19.94 -12.29
N PHE A 202 -26.16 19.17 -12.64
CA PHE A 202 -27.27 18.87 -11.73
C PHE A 202 -26.89 17.84 -10.67
N VAL A 203 -26.15 16.82 -11.11
CA VAL A 203 -25.79 15.66 -10.29
C VAL A 203 -24.53 15.04 -10.86
N ALA A 204 -23.71 14.45 -9.99
CA ALA A 204 -22.48 13.79 -10.39
C ALA A 204 -22.23 12.52 -9.60
N THR A 205 -21.51 11.59 -10.21
CA THR A 205 -20.99 10.37 -9.59
C THR A 205 -19.63 10.03 -10.17
N ASN A 206 -18.98 9.01 -9.63
CA ASN A 206 -17.72 8.49 -10.14
C ASN A 206 -17.99 7.43 -11.21
N PHE A 207 -17.23 7.48 -12.30
CA PHE A 207 -17.26 6.49 -13.36
C PHE A 207 -15.84 6.10 -13.76
N THR A 208 -15.55 4.80 -13.81
CA THR A 208 -14.17 4.31 -13.97
C THR A 208 -13.92 3.78 -15.38
N PHE A 209 -12.81 4.24 -15.98
CA PHE A 209 -12.23 3.66 -17.18
C PHE A 209 -10.97 2.88 -16.79
N TYR A 210 -10.96 1.58 -17.06
CA TYR A 210 -9.81 0.70 -16.82
C TYR A 210 -9.18 0.24 -18.13
N ASP A 211 -7.96 -0.30 -18.05
CA ASP A 211 -7.30 -0.91 -19.20
C ASP A 211 -6.60 -2.19 -18.78
N CYS A 212 -7.21 -3.33 -19.10
CA CYS A 212 -6.65 -4.64 -18.77
C CYS A 212 -5.25 -4.84 -19.35
N SER A 213 -4.93 -4.24 -20.49
CA SER A 213 -3.63 -4.43 -21.16
C SER A 213 -2.44 -3.85 -20.38
N THR A 214 -2.70 -3.01 -19.37
CA THR A 214 -1.68 -2.43 -18.50
C THR A 214 -1.13 -3.40 -17.46
N TYR A 215 -1.82 -4.51 -17.19
CA TYR A 215 -1.35 -5.56 -16.28
C TYR A 215 -0.33 -6.46 -16.99
N THR A 216 0.84 -6.63 -16.39
CA THR A 216 1.96 -7.40 -16.96
C THR A 216 2.12 -8.79 -16.38
N SER A 217 1.32 -9.15 -15.37
CA SER A 217 1.35 -10.47 -14.72
C SER A 217 -0.04 -11.06 -14.61
N CYS A 218 -0.12 -12.39 -14.60
CA CYS A 218 -1.41 -13.09 -14.51
C CYS A 218 -2.10 -12.75 -13.19
N THR A 219 -1.36 -12.83 -12.09
CA THR A 219 -1.84 -12.62 -10.72
C THR A 219 -2.43 -11.22 -10.56
N GLN A 220 -1.74 -10.17 -11.02
CA GLN A 220 -2.28 -8.80 -10.95
C GLN A 220 -3.53 -8.63 -11.82
N CYS A 221 -3.53 -9.21 -13.03
CA CYS A 221 -4.66 -9.15 -13.96
C CYS A 221 -5.92 -9.76 -13.35
N VAL A 222 -5.83 -11.01 -12.88
CA VAL A 222 -7.00 -11.78 -12.45
C VAL A 222 -7.44 -11.45 -11.01
N SER A 223 -6.56 -10.84 -10.22
CA SER A 223 -6.89 -10.26 -8.92
C SER A 223 -7.35 -8.79 -9.00
N SER A 224 -7.37 -8.19 -10.19
CA SER A 224 -7.83 -6.81 -10.35
C SER A 224 -9.32 -6.66 -10.00
N PRO A 225 -9.77 -5.46 -9.60
CA PRO A 225 -11.19 -5.18 -9.37
C PRO A 225 -12.00 -5.07 -10.69
N PHE A 226 -11.35 -5.31 -11.83
CA PHE A 226 -11.91 -5.15 -13.17
C PHE A 226 -12.14 -6.53 -13.81
N PRO A 227 -13.12 -6.66 -14.71
CA PRO A 227 -13.39 -7.92 -15.41
C PRO A 227 -12.32 -8.16 -16.48
N CYS A 228 -11.11 -8.45 -16.04
CA CYS A 228 -9.94 -8.75 -16.85
C CYS A 228 -9.57 -10.22 -16.73
N ASP A 229 -9.24 -10.84 -17.86
CA ASP A 229 -8.83 -12.23 -17.93
C ASP A 229 -7.44 -12.34 -18.54
N TRP A 230 -6.76 -13.45 -18.27
CA TRP A 230 -5.39 -13.69 -18.69
C TRP A 230 -5.31 -14.81 -19.73
N CYS A 231 -4.69 -14.51 -20.88
CA CYS A 231 -4.32 -15.52 -21.86
C CYS A 231 -2.93 -16.09 -21.51
N VAL A 232 -2.85 -17.36 -21.12
CA VAL A 232 -1.61 -17.98 -20.61
C VAL A 232 -0.53 -18.05 -21.69
N GLY A 233 -0.85 -18.63 -22.85
CA GLY A 233 0.03 -18.77 -24.01
C GLY A 233 0.42 -17.43 -24.60
N GLY A 234 -0.53 -16.50 -24.70
CA GLY A 234 -0.35 -15.15 -25.21
C GLY A 234 0.35 -14.19 -24.24
N HIS A 235 0.54 -14.59 -22.97
CA HIS A 235 1.12 -13.80 -21.87
C HIS A 235 0.61 -12.37 -21.85
N ARG A 236 -0.73 -12.22 -21.81
CA ARG A 236 -1.40 -10.93 -21.87
C ARG A 236 -2.66 -10.90 -21.04
N CYS A 237 -2.93 -9.76 -20.44
CA CYS A 237 -4.20 -9.45 -19.79
C CYS A 237 -5.14 -8.75 -20.79
N THR A 238 -6.40 -9.17 -20.83
CA THR A 238 -7.39 -8.65 -21.79
C THR A 238 -8.80 -8.62 -21.21
N HIS A 239 -9.62 -7.72 -21.74
CA HIS A 239 -11.07 -7.72 -21.53
C HIS A 239 -11.81 -8.49 -22.66
N ASP A 240 -11.17 -8.69 -23.81
CA ASP A 240 -11.73 -9.36 -24.97
C ASP A 240 -11.02 -10.70 -25.18
N THR A 241 -11.58 -11.73 -24.57
CA THR A 241 -11.06 -13.11 -24.59
C THR A 241 -11.34 -13.81 -25.92
N GLY A 242 -12.43 -13.44 -26.61
CA GLY A 242 -12.83 -14.05 -27.88
C GLY A 242 -11.84 -13.75 -29.00
N GLU A 243 -11.33 -12.52 -29.04
CA GLU A 243 -10.32 -12.12 -30.01
C GLU A 243 -8.90 -12.47 -29.56
N ASN A 244 -8.53 -12.17 -28.30
CA ASN A 244 -7.14 -12.22 -27.87
C ASN A 244 -6.69 -13.57 -27.29
N CYS A 245 -7.60 -14.39 -26.77
CA CYS A 245 -7.28 -15.67 -26.14
C CYS A 245 -7.82 -16.87 -26.95
N ARG A 246 -8.09 -16.69 -28.25
CA ARG A 246 -8.62 -17.78 -29.08
C ARG A 246 -7.64 -18.95 -29.14
N ASN A 247 -8.11 -20.14 -28.77
CA ASN A 247 -7.31 -21.37 -28.63
C ASN A 247 -6.20 -21.29 -27.55
N ASP A 248 -6.30 -20.35 -26.62
CA ASP A 248 -5.41 -20.25 -25.48
C ASP A 248 -6.06 -20.81 -24.21
N ILE A 249 -5.23 -21.10 -23.21
CA ILE A 249 -5.69 -21.41 -21.86
C ILE A 249 -6.05 -20.08 -21.18
N LEU A 250 -7.32 -19.95 -20.82
CA LEU A 250 -7.86 -18.78 -20.13
C LEU A 250 -7.81 -18.97 -18.62
N VAL A 251 -7.28 -17.96 -17.91
CA VAL A 251 -7.50 -17.79 -16.47
C VAL A 251 -8.39 -16.57 -16.28
N THR A 252 -9.58 -16.77 -15.74
CA THR A 252 -10.56 -15.69 -15.59
C THR A 252 -10.31 -14.88 -14.33
N GLY A 253 -10.54 -13.57 -14.41
CA GLY A 253 -10.52 -12.67 -13.27
C GLY A 253 -11.61 -12.98 -12.25
N ILE A 254 -11.34 -12.64 -10.98
CA ILE A 254 -12.32 -12.78 -9.89
C ILE A 254 -13.52 -11.85 -10.13
N SER A 255 -13.28 -10.69 -10.73
CA SER A 255 -14.31 -9.71 -11.06
C SER A 255 -15.00 -9.93 -12.41
N SER A 256 -14.58 -10.95 -13.17
CA SER A 256 -15.22 -11.34 -14.44
C SER A 256 -16.51 -12.13 -14.16
N ILE A 257 -17.59 -11.81 -14.89
CA ILE A 257 -18.90 -12.44 -14.69
C ILE A 257 -19.04 -13.65 -15.62
N GLY A 258 -19.32 -14.82 -15.06
CA GLY A 258 -19.63 -16.03 -15.82
C GLY A 258 -19.14 -17.31 -15.14
N PRO A 259 -19.57 -18.49 -15.60
CA PRO A 259 -19.03 -19.75 -15.12
C PRO A 259 -17.59 -19.92 -15.62
N SER A 260 -16.66 -20.22 -14.70
CA SER A 260 -15.26 -20.48 -15.03
C SER A 260 -14.71 -21.64 -14.23
N ILE A 261 -13.90 -22.47 -14.88
CA ILE A 261 -13.18 -23.61 -14.26
C ILE A 261 -11.85 -23.14 -13.65
N ARG A 262 -11.27 -22.06 -14.18
CA ARG A 262 -9.95 -21.53 -13.81
C ARG A 262 -10.10 -20.05 -13.46
N SER A 263 -10.54 -19.77 -12.23
CA SER A 263 -10.80 -18.41 -11.78
C SER A 263 -9.88 -18.00 -10.64
N GLY A 264 -9.29 -16.81 -10.79
CA GLY A 264 -8.42 -16.18 -9.80
C GLY A 264 -6.95 -16.62 -9.84
N PRO A 265 -6.12 -16.02 -8.97
CA PRO A 265 -4.66 -16.11 -9.03
C PRO A 265 -4.11 -17.51 -8.71
N GLY A 266 -4.91 -18.36 -8.08
CA GLY A 266 -4.56 -19.75 -7.78
C GLY A 266 -4.38 -20.63 -9.02
N PHE A 267 -4.75 -20.16 -10.22
CA PHE A 267 -4.56 -20.86 -11.50
C PHE A 267 -3.48 -20.21 -12.38
N CYS A 268 -2.81 -19.16 -11.90
CA CYS A 268 -1.73 -18.48 -12.64
C CYS A 268 -0.43 -19.30 -12.62
N PRO A 269 0.30 -19.39 -13.75
CA PRO A 269 1.65 -19.95 -13.78
C PRO A 269 2.60 -19.09 -12.95
N ARG A 270 3.06 -19.62 -11.82
CA ARG A 270 3.79 -18.82 -10.82
C ARG A 270 4.88 -19.62 -10.13
N ILE A 271 5.84 -18.89 -9.59
CA ILE A 271 6.81 -19.39 -8.62
C ILE A 271 6.10 -19.42 -7.26
N ASN A 272 6.19 -20.55 -6.57
CA ASN A 272 5.46 -20.80 -5.33
C ASN A 272 6.37 -20.65 -4.11
N THR A 273 7.36 -21.54 -3.99
CA THR A 273 8.28 -21.57 -2.84
C THR A 273 9.68 -21.96 -3.29
N THR A 274 10.67 -21.71 -2.45
CA THR A 274 11.99 -22.33 -2.59
C THR A 274 11.97 -23.73 -1.98
N SER A 275 12.95 -24.56 -2.33
CA SER A 275 13.05 -25.90 -1.73
C SER A 275 13.24 -25.91 -0.21
N GLY A 276 13.64 -24.78 0.38
CA GLY A 276 13.80 -24.61 1.84
C GLY A 276 12.61 -23.94 2.52
N GLY A 277 11.52 -23.65 1.80
CA GLY A 277 10.33 -22.98 2.36
C GLY A 277 10.53 -21.50 2.69
N SER A 278 11.70 -20.92 2.39
CA SER A 278 11.99 -19.49 2.53
C SER A 278 11.68 -18.73 1.23
N ILE A 279 11.43 -17.42 1.31
CA ILE A 279 11.38 -16.53 0.14
C ILE A 279 12.77 -16.03 -0.27
N GLU A 280 13.75 -16.13 0.63
CA GLU A 280 15.14 -15.74 0.41
C GLU A 280 15.96 -16.97 0.00
N ILE A 281 16.65 -16.89 -1.13
CA ILE A 281 17.64 -17.88 -1.56
C ILE A 281 19.03 -17.33 -1.25
N LEU A 282 19.71 -17.93 -0.27
CA LEU A 282 21.01 -17.47 0.21
C LEU A 282 22.14 -18.04 -0.66
N VAL A 283 22.97 -17.14 -1.20
CA VAL A 283 24.11 -17.52 -2.05
C VAL A 283 25.39 -16.82 -1.60
N PRO A 284 26.46 -17.56 -1.24
CA PRO A 284 27.76 -16.96 -1.01
C PRO A 284 28.34 -16.36 -2.30
N SER A 285 28.84 -15.14 -2.21
CA SER A 285 29.49 -14.45 -3.32
C SER A 285 30.75 -15.18 -3.75
N GLY A 286 30.93 -15.39 -5.06
CA GLY A 286 32.12 -15.99 -5.65
C GLY A 286 32.04 -17.51 -5.83
N ILE A 287 30.98 -18.16 -5.37
CA ILE A 287 30.79 -19.61 -5.51
C ILE A 287 29.79 -19.91 -6.62
N SER A 288 30.07 -20.97 -7.38
CA SER A 288 29.11 -21.53 -8.33
C SER A 288 28.00 -22.24 -7.57
N LYS A 289 26.78 -21.71 -7.64
CA LYS A 289 25.60 -22.32 -7.01
C LYS A 289 24.49 -22.49 -8.04
N ARG A 290 23.75 -23.59 -7.91
CA ARG A 290 22.53 -23.85 -8.66
C ARG A 290 21.34 -23.29 -7.88
N ILE A 291 20.39 -22.67 -8.58
CA ILE A 291 19.15 -22.16 -7.99
C ILE A 291 18.02 -23.11 -8.35
N GLN A 292 17.15 -23.39 -7.40
CA GLN A 292 15.99 -24.24 -7.61
C GLN A 292 14.74 -23.65 -6.93
N VAL A 293 13.63 -23.65 -7.65
CA VAL A 293 12.36 -23.08 -7.18
C VAL A 293 11.19 -23.96 -7.60
N LYS A 294 10.19 -24.07 -6.74
CA LYS A 294 8.93 -24.75 -7.04
C LYS A 294 8.00 -23.84 -7.81
N VAL A 295 7.25 -24.42 -8.74
CA VAL A 295 6.32 -23.71 -9.62
C VAL A 295 4.95 -24.38 -9.60
N ASP A 296 3.90 -23.55 -9.68
CA ASP A 296 2.51 -23.99 -9.73
C ASP A 296 1.89 -23.72 -11.12
N ASN A 297 0.84 -24.48 -11.45
CA ASN A 297 -0.03 -24.27 -12.62
C ASN A 297 0.69 -24.24 -13.97
N ILE A 298 1.86 -24.86 -14.07
CA ILE A 298 2.60 -24.97 -15.33
C ILE A 298 1.86 -25.91 -16.28
N GLN A 299 1.16 -25.32 -17.26
CA GLN A 299 0.41 -26.07 -18.25
C GLN A 299 1.35 -26.76 -19.26
N PRO A 300 0.89 -27.81 -19.98
CA PRO A 300 1.73 -28.50 -20.97
C PRO A 300 2.34 -27.59 -22.04
N ILE A 301 1.64 -26.52 -22.42
CA ILE A 301 2.14 -25.51 -23.37
C ILE A 301 3.34 -24.73 -22.83
N ILE A 302 3.44 -24.52 -21.52
CA ILE A 302 4.59 -23.86 -20.87
C ILE A 302 5.70 -24.89 -20.65
N ALA A 303 5.36 -26.07 -20.13
CA ALA A 303 6.30 -27.14 -19.80
C ALA A 303 7.12 -27.64 -21.00
N SER A 304 6.57 -27.54 -22.22
CA SER A 304 7.25 -27.93 -23.46
C SER A 304 8.22 -26.88 -24.01
N THR A 305 8.28 -25.70 -23.41
CA THR A 305 9.17 -24.61 -23.83
C THR A 305 10.52 -24.65 -23.10
N ARG A 306 11.46 -23.81 -23.56
CA ARG A 306 12.75 -23.63 -22.87
C ARG A 306 12.59 -22.62 -21.73
N PHE A 307 13.09 -22.99 -20.56
CA PHE A 307 13.18 -22.10 -19.41
C PHE A 307 14.57 -21.48 -19.30
N VAL A 308 14.61 -20.24 -18.83
CA VAL A 308 15.81 -19.48 -18.52
C VAL A 308 15.62 -18.82 -17.16
N CYS A 309 16.59 -18.96 -16.27
CA CYS A 309 16.63 -18.17 -15.04
C CYS A 309 17.38 -16.88 -15.30
N GLN A 310 16.74 -15.75 -15.01
CA GLN A 310 17.30 -14.41 -15.15
C GLN A 310 17.58 -13.81 -13.78
N PHE A 311 18.76 -13.25 -13.63
CA PHE A 311 19.22 -12.56 -12.43
C PHE A 311 19.67 -11.15 -12.78
N ASN A 312 19.23 -10.15 -12.00
CA ASN A 312 19.74 -8.78 -12.12
C ASN A 312 20.65 -8.47 -10.92
N ILE A 313 21.95 -8.45 -11.17
CA ILE A 313 23.00 -8.25 -10.16
C ILE A 313 23.63 -6.88 -10.42
N GLU A 314 23.40 -5.91 -9.53
CA GLU A 314 23.91 -4.52 -9.67
C GLU A 314 23.61 -3.88 -11.04
N GLY A 315 22.40 -4.11 -11.58
CA GLY A 315 21.99 -3.60 -12.88
C GLY A 315 22.47 -4.43 -14.08
N ARG A 316 23.25 -5.49 -13.86
CA ARG A 316 23.71 -6.41 -14.92
C ARG A 316 22.83 -7.64 -14.97
N VAL A 317 22.16 -7.82 -16.11
CA VAL A 317 21.33 -8.99 -16.37
C VAL A 317 22.20 -10.19 -16.75
N ARG A 318 22.04 -11.29 -16.02
CA ARG A 318 22.65 -12.60 -16.29
C ARG A 318 21.54 -13.62 -16.52
N GLN A 319 21.74 -14.52 -17.48
CA GLN A 319 20.79 -15.56 -17.83
C GLN A 319 21.50 -16.90 -17.90
N VAL A 320 20.84 -17.95 -17.39
CA VAL A 320 21.29 -19.34 -17.47
C VAL A 320 20.14 -20.23 -17.89
N HIS A 321 20.43 -21.34 -18.56
CA HIS A 321 19.36 -22.28 -18.92
C HIS A 321 18.77 -22.93 -17.68
N ALA A 322 17.52 -23.38 -17.79
CA ALA A 322 16.84 -24.05 -16.71
C ALA A 322 16.01 -25.23 -17.24
N GLN A 323 15.82 -26.23 -16.38
CA GLN A 323 15.05 -27.43 -16.68
C GLN A 323 13.91 -27.58 -15.67
N LEU A 324 12.74 -27.97 -16.14
CA LEU A 324 11.60 -28.34 -15.32
C LEU A 324 11.62 -29.85 -15.07
N LEU A 325 11.71 -30.26 -13.81
CA LEU A 325 11.60 -31.67 -13.40
C LEU A 325 10.52 -31.77 -12.31
N GLY A 326 9.41 -32.45 -12.64
CA GLY A 326 8.23 -32.48 -11.77
C GLY A 326 7.62 -31.09 -11.61
N ASP A 327 7.59 -30.59 -10.37
CA ASP A 327 7.10 -29.26 -9.98
C ASP A 327 8.23 -28.25 -9.72
N THR A 328 9.48 -28.59 -10.07
CA THR A 328 10.66 -27.82 -9.68
C THR A 328 11.48 -27.39 -10.89
N ILE A 329 11.76 -26.10 -10.98
CA ILE A 329 12.70 -25.50 -11.94
C ILE A 329 14.11 -25.56 -11.36
N TYR A 330 15.05 -26.10 -12.13
CA TYR A 330 16.47 -26.16 -11.81
C TYR A 330 17.24 -25.28 -12.78
N CYS A 331 17.78 -24.17 -12.28
CA CYS A 331 18.69 -23.31 -13.03
C CYS A 331 20.08 -23.97 -13.10
N GLU A 332 20.76 -23.82 -14.24
CA GLU A 332 22.17 -24.18 -14.37
C GLU A 332 23.05 -23.41 -13.37
N PRO A 333 24.15 -24.01 -12.90
CA PRO A 333 25.02 -23.40 -11.92
C PRO A 333 25.73 -22.16 -12.50
N MET A 334 25.76 -21.08 -11.73
CA MET A 334 26.56 -19.89 -12.07
C MET A 334 27.19 -19.27 -10.83
N VAL A 335 28.22 -18.47 -11.06
CA VAL A 335 28.89 -17.70 -10.01
C VAL A 335 28.16 -16.39 -9.78
N PHE A 336 27.70 -16.19 -8.55
CA PHE A 336 27.09 -14.94 -8.10
C PHE A 336 28.18 -14.05 -7.53
N ALA A 337 28.45 -12.90 -8.15
CA ALA A 337 29.46 -11.96 -7.68
C ALA A 337 28.99 -10.52 -7.92
N TYR A 338 29.32 -9.64 -6.99
CA TYR A 338 28.96 -8.22 -7.02
C TYR A 338 30.20 -7.33 -6.75
N GLY A 339 30.14 -6.03 -7.02
CA GLY A 339 31.27 -5.11 -6.87
C GLY A 339 31.25 -4.26 -5.60
N THR A 340 30.06 -4.03 -5.03
CA THR A 340 29.89 -3.20 -3.83
C THR A 340 30.58 -3.77 -2.59
N GLN A 341 30.86 -2.88 -1.63
CA GLN A 341 31.45 -3.19 -0.31
C GLN A 341 30.39 -3.58 0.74
N ALA A 342 29.12 -3.66 0.35
CA ALA A 342 28.06 -4.10 1.25
C ALA A 342 28.27 -5.57 1.67
N PRO A 343 27.83 -5.99 2.87
CA PRO A 343 27.93 -7.38 3.31
C PRO A 343 27.04 -8.33 2.50
N ASN A 344 25.94 -7.82 1.95
CA ASN A 344 25.02 -8.54 1.09
C ASN A 344 24.32 -7.60 0.11
N ILE A 345 23.77 -8.19 -0.95
CA ILE A 345 22.87 -7.51 -1.89
C ILE A 345 21.69 -8.42 -2.21
N THR A 346 20.54 -7.80 -2.48
CA THR A 346 19.38 -8.50 -3.03
C THR A 346 19.37 -8.38 -4.54
N THR A 347 19.22 -9.51 -5.23
CA THR A 347 19.20 -9.59 -6.68
C THR A 347 17.82 -10.00 -7.15
N ALA A 348 17.28 -9.28 -8.15
CA ALA A 348 15.99 -9.63 -8.71
C ALA A 348 16.11 -10.93 -9.51
N PHE A 349 15.13 -11.82 -9.32
CA PHE A 349 15.09 -13.16 -9.90
C PHE A 349 13.80 -13.34 -10.70
N ALA A 350 13.93 -13.92 -11.89
CA ALA A 350 12.79 -14.30 -12.72
C ALA A 350 13.06 -15.64 -13.43
N VAL A 351 12.01 -16.44 -13.58
CA VAL A 351 12.02 -17.62 -14.46
C VAL A 351 11.28 -17.25 -15.74
N ILE A 352 11.99 -17.25 -16.86
CA ILE A 352 11.48 -16.85 -18.17
C ILE A 352 11.22 -18.11 -18.99
N TRP A 353 10.04 -18.20 -19.59
CA TRP A 353 9.67 -19.24 -20.55
C TRP A 353 9.39 -18.61 -21.92
N ASP A 354 9.51 -19.42 -22.98
CA ASP A 354 9.28 -18.99 -24.37
C ASP A 354 10.05 -17.69 -24.74
N GLY A 355 11.27 -17.57 -24.22
CA GLY A 355 12.24 -16.50 -24.52
C GLY A 355 12.00 -15.14 -23.84
N SER A 356 10.77 -14.80 -23.44
CA SER A 356 10.46 -13.45 -22.93
C SER A 356 9.40 -13.36 -21.84
N LYS A 357 8.73 -14.47 -21.49
CA LYS A 357 7.57 -14.46 -20.60
C LYS A 357 7.99 -14.86 -19.18
N PRO A 358 8.06 -13.94 -18.22
CA PRO A 358 8.33 -14.32 -16.84
C PRO A 358 7.15 -15.10 -16.24
N LEU A 359 7.44 -16.08 -15.38
CA LEU A 359 6.46 -16.61 -14.44
C LEU A 359 6.17 -15.56 -13.37
N ASP A 360 4.93 -15.55 -12.86
CA ASP A 360 4.58 -14.66 -11.77
C ASP A 360 5.38 -15.01 -10.50
N ASN A 361 5.80 -14.00 -9.75
CA ASN A 361 6.53 -14.15 -8.49
C ASN A 361 5.82 -13.38 -7.35
N PRO A 362 4.61 -13.80 -6.94
CA PRO A 362 3.79 -13.05 -5.99
C PRO A 362 4.42 -12.96 -4.59
N GLU A 363 5.15 -13.99 -4.17
CA GLU A 363 5.85 -14.03 -2.88
C GLU A 363 7.18 -13.26 -2.88
N ASN A 364 7.51 -12.61 -4.00
CA ASN A 364 8.75 -11.85 -4.18
C ASN A 364 10.02 -12.66 -3.81
N ILE A 365 10.07 -13.92 -4.27
CA ILE A 365 11.23 -14.79 -4.10
C ILE A 365 12.43 -14.13 -4.76
N HIS A 366 13.52 -13.99 -4.02
CA HIS A 366 14.70 -13.29 -4.48
C HIS A 366 15.98 -13.98 -4.00
N VAL A 367 17.08 -13.70 -4.69
CA VAL A 367 18.39 -14.24 -4.32
C VAL A 367 19.14 -13.18 -3.54
N LEU A 368 19.52 -13.52 -2.31
CA LEU A 368 20.37 -12.69 -1.46
C LEU A 368 21.81 -13.21 -1.55
N VAL A 369 22.66 -12.41 -2.17
CA VAL A 369 24.08 -12.72 -2.37
C VAL A 369 24.88 -12.08 -1.24
N TYR A 370 25.65 -12.86 -0.48
CA TYR A 370 26.33 -12.38 0.73
C TYR A 370 27.82 -12.71 0.76
N ARG A 371 28.55 -12.01 1.62
CA ARG A 371 29.97 -12.27 1.93
C ARG A 371 30.17 -12.31 3.43
N CYS A 372 30.60 -13.46 3.93
CA CYS A 372 30.94 -13.63 5.35
C CYS A 372 32.02 -12.62 5.80
N GLN A 373 33.05 -12.37 4.96
CA GLN A 373 34.11 -11.41 5.26
C GLN A 373 33.58 -9.97 5.44
N GLY A 374 32.51 -9.61 4.73
CA GLY A 374 31.86 -8.31 4.88
C GLY A 374 30.97 -8.22 6.12
N MET A 375 30.57 -9.36 6.70
CA MET A 375 29.70 -9.47 7.87
C MET A 375 30.49 -9.54 9.19
N ALA A 376 31.69 -10.13 9.16
CA ALA A 376 32.54 -10.28 10.34
C ALA A 376 34.03 -10.17 9.99
N GLN A 377 34.75 -9.40 10.80
CA GLN A 377 36.20 -9.18 10.65
C GLN A 377 37.06 -10.00 11.62
N ASN A 378 36.44 -10.64 12.62
CA ASN A 378 37.13 -11.47 13.61
C ASN A 378 36.37 -12.77 13.85
N CYS A 379 37.08 -13.75 14.40
CA CYS A 379 36.54 -15.09 14.66
C CYS A 379 35.30 -15.06 15.55
N GLY A 380 35.36 -14.36 16.69
CA GLY A 380 34.25 -14.31 17.65
C GLY A 380 32.94 -13.83 17.02
N ILE A 381 32.96 -12.76 16.22
CA ILE A 381 31.78 -12.27 15.51
C ILE A 381 31.35 -13.25 14.40
N CYS A 382 32.31 -13.84 13.69
CA CYS A 382 32.02 -14.79 12.60
C CYS A 382 31.24 -16.00 13.10
N LEU A 383 31.66 -16.61 14.21
CA LEU A 383 31.01 -17.77 14.83
C LEU A 383 29.72 -17.44 15.60
N GLU A 384 29.33 -16.16 15.61
CA GLU A 384 28.05 -15.67 16.16
C GLU A 384 27.10 -15.19 15.05
N LEU A 385 27.52 -15.26 13.78
CA LEU A 385 26.62 -14.98 12.66
C LEU A 385 25.43 -15.97 12.65
N PRO A 386 24.26 -15.58 12.11
CA PRO A 386 23.15 -16.51 12.00
C PRO A 386 23.50 -17.75 11.17
N ASP A 387 23.15 -18.94 11.67
CA ASP A 387 23.43 -20.25 11.04
C ASP A 387 23.01 -20.31 9.56
N LYS A 388 21.98 -19.54 9.16
CA LYS A 388 21.49 -19.47 7.77
C LYS A 388 22.56 -19.08 6.75
N TYR A 389 23.60 -18.35 7.16
CA TYR A 389 24.69 -17.94 6.29
C TYR A 389 25.83 -18.98 6.20
N ALA A 390 25.83 -20.03 7.02
CA ALA A 390 26.86 -21.06 7.03
C ALA A 390 28.30 -20.49 7.00
N CYS A 391 28.51 -19.33 7.64
CA CYS A 391 29.81 -18.69 7.72
C CYS A 391 30.62 -19.35 8.84
N GLY A 392 31.94 -19.45 8.64
CA GLY A 392 32.87 -19.91 9.66
C GLY A 392 34.21 -19.21 9.54
N TRP A 393 35.06 -19.39 10.53
CA TRP A 393 36.35 -18.71 10.57
C TRP A 393 37.44 -19.58 9.94
N CYS A 394 37.96 -19.15 8.79
CA CYS A 394 39.10 -19.81 8.18
C CYS A 394 40.40 -19.30 8.79
N GLN A 395 41.21 -20.23 9.30
CA GLN A 395 42.47 -19.93 9.95
C GLN A 395 43.64 -19.76 8.97
N ASP A 396 43.50 -20.23 7.73
CA ASP A 396 44.54 -20.15 6.69
C ASP A 396 44.89 -18.68 6.37
N PRO A 397 46.15 -18.25 6.50
CA PRO A 397 46.52 -16.84 6.32
C PRO A 397 46.26 -16.31 4.89
N PRO A 398 45.57 -15.15 4.74
CA PRO A 398 45.03 -14.32 5.79
C PRO A 398 43.73 -14.89 6.40
N SER A 399 43.70 -15.02 7.73
CA SER A 399 42.54 -15.54 8.44
C SER A 399 41.33 -14.63 8.23
N SER A 400 40.19 -15.24 7.89
CA SER A 400 39.01 -14.50 7.48
C SER A 400 37.72 -15.30 7.68
N CYS A 401 36.60 -14.58 7.82
CA CYS A 401 35.29 -15.18 7.90
C CYS A 401 34.80 -15.56 6.48
N GLN A 402 34.62 -16.86 6.22
CA GLN A 402 34.19 -17.37 4.92
C GLN A 402 33.38 -18.67 5.07
N VAL A 403 32.64 -19.04 4.03
CA VAL A 403 31.96 -20.34 4.03
C VAL A 403 32.97 -21.48 3.85
N HIS A 404 32.60 -22.68 4.26
CA HIS A 404 33.49 -23.84 4.24
C HIS A 404 34.10 -24.10 2.85
N GLU A 405 33.29 -24.00 1.78
CA GLU A 405 33.77 -24.26 0.41
C GLU A 405 34.75 -23.20 -0.13
N GLN A 406 34.93 -22.06 0.57
CA GLN A 406 35.92 -21.03 0.26
C GLN A 406 37.18 -21.12 1.12
N CYS A 407 37.12 -21.87 2.23
CA CYS A 407 38.28 -22.16 3.05
C CYS A 407 39.09 -23.32 2.45
N SER A 408 40.39 -23.35 2.79
CA SER A 408 41.42 -24.26 2.28
C SER A 408 40.97 -25.71 2.12
N ALA A 409 41.72 -26.50 1.34
CA ALA A 409 41.43 -27.92 1.15
C ALA A 409 41.53 -28.76 2.44
N ASP A 410 42.17 -28.24 3.50
CA ASP A 410 42.23 -28.87 4.81
C ASP A 410 41.00 -28.50 5.66
N PRO A 411 40.09 -29.46 5.94
CA PRO A 411 38.88 -29.20 6.72
C PRO A 411 39.14 -28.74 8.15
N THR A 412 40.33 -29.02 8.70
CA THR A 412 40.67 -28.68 10.10
C THR A 412 40.90 -27.19 10.31
N GLN A 413 41.12 -26.42 9.24
CA GLN A 413 41.39 -24.98 9.30
C GLN A 413 40.13 -24.12 9.28
N TRP A 414 38.95 -24.70 9.07
CA TRP A 414 37.68 -23.98 9.08
C TRP A 414 36.96 -24.22 10.41
N LEU A 415 36.79 -23.15 11.19
CA LEU A 415 36.07 -23.21 12.46
C LEU A 415 34.59 -22.95 12.26
N ASP A 416 33.76 -23.80 12.85
CA ASP A 416 32.31 -23.67 12.83
C ASP A 416 31.74 -23.15 14.16
N HIS A 417 30.41 -23.01 14.21
CA HIS A 417 29.70 -22.55 15.40
C HIS A 417 29.86 -23.47 16.62
N SER A 418 30.38 -24.70 16.50
CA SER A 418 30.58 -25.60 17.64
C SER A 418 31.93 -25.39 18.33
N GLN A 419 32.84 -24.63 17.72
CA GLN A 419 34.22 -24.48 18.17
C GLN A 419 34.48 -23.12 18.81
N THR A 420 35.56 -23.03 19.59
CA THR A 420 36.04 -21.79 20.18
C THR A 420 37.12 -21.15 19.31
N CYS A 421 37.18 -19.83 19.34
CA CYS A 421 38.20 -19.09 18.61
C CYS A 421 39.58 -19.23 19.27
N PRO A 422 40.65 -19.42 18.47
CA PRO A 422 42.01 -19.41 18.99
C PRO A 422 42.42 -18.00 19.43
N ASP A 423 43.53 -17.92 20.16
CA ASP A 423 44.14 -16.66 20.62
C ASP A 423 43.20 -15.81 21.52
N PRO A 424 42.76 -16.34 22.68
CA PRO A 424 42.02 -15.56 23.66
C PRO A 424 42.90 -14.43 24.21
N LYS A 425 42.41 -13.20 24.14
CA LYS A 425 43.15 -12.00 24.55
C LYS A 425 42.35 -11.17 25.53
N ILE A 426 42.85 -11.03 26.76
CA ILE A 426 42.31 -10.09 27.74
C ILE A 426 42.74 -8.68 27.33
N THR A 427 41.79 -7.78 27.14
CA THR A 427 42.04 -6.37 26.78
C THR A 427 41.98 -5.47 28.00
N LYS A 428 41.12 -5.79 28.97
CA LYS A 428 40.96 -5.03 30.21
C LYS A 428 40.43 -5.94 31.31
N PHE A 429 40.78 -5.66 32.55
CA PHE A 429 40.10 -6.23 33.71
C PHE A 429 39.99 -5.20 34.83
N TYR A 430 39.04 -5.38 35.74
CA TYR A 430 38.82 -4.49 36.87
C TYR A 430 38.17 -5.26 38.04
N PRO A 431 38.54 -4.99 39.31
CA PRO A 431 39.61 -4.09 39.74
C PRO A 431 41.02 -4.71 39.56
N GLU A 432 42.05 -3.87 39.47
CA GLU A 432 43.45 -4.31 39.31
C GLU A 432 44.11 -4.73 40.64
N SER A 433 43.43 -4.52 41.76
CA SER A 433 43.90 -4.86 43.11
C SER A 433 42.75 -5.39 43.96
N GLY A 434 43.06 -6.28 44.91
CA GLY A 434 42.09 -6.80 45.89
C GLY A 434 42.77 -7.39 47.14
N PRO A 435 42.00 -7.66 48.21
CA PRO A 435 42.49 -8.33 49.42
C PRO A 435 43.05 -9.73 49.16
N TRP A 436 44.04 -10.14 49.96
CA TRP A 436 44.70 -11.45 49.85
C TRP A 436 43.75 -12.62 50.19
N GLU A 437 42.77 -12.36 51.05
CA GLU A 437 41.77 -13.32 51.50
C GLU A 437 40.75 -13.71 50.41
N GLY A 438 40.71 -12.98 49.28
CA GLY A 438 39.79 -13.22 48.18
C GLY A 438 38.44 -12.49 48.31
N GLY A 439 37.42 -12.98 47.59
CA GLY A 439 36.07 -12.37 47.57
C GLY A 439 35.93 -11.14 46.67
N THR A 440 36.96 -10.82 45.87
CA THR A 440 36.92 -9.70 44.91
C THR A 440 36.21 -10.12 43.64
N ASN A 441 35.19 -9.36 43.23
CA ASN A 441 34.52 -9.56 41.94
C ASN A 441 35.35 -8.92 40.83
N ILE A 442 35.98 -9.75 40.00
CA ILE A 442 36.79 -9.31 38.86
C ILE A 442 35.93 -9.36 37.60
N THR A 443 35.89 -8.25 36.88
CA THR A 443 35.32 -8.12 35.54
C THR A 443 36.45 -8.23 34.53
N ILE A 444 36.35 -9.16 33.58
CA ILE A 444 37.34 -9.38 32.52
C ILE A 444 36.69 -9.06 31.18
N GLU A 445 37.32 -8.19 30.40
CA GLU A 445 36.95 -7.86 29.03
C GLU A 445 38.06 -8.34 28.09
N GLY A 446 37.69 -8.92 26.96
CA GLY A 446 38.65 -9.47 26.01
C GLY A 446 38.01 -9.97 24.73
N ILE A 447 38.85 -10.52 23.87
CA ILE A 447 38.51 -11.05 22.55
C ILE A 447 38.72 -12.57 22.60
N ASN A 448 37.83 -13.34 21.97
CA ASN A 448 37.91 -14.80 21.87
C ASN A 448 37.96 -15.55 23.24
N LEU A 449 37.44 -14.96 24.32
CA LEU A 449 37.54 -15.56 25.67
C LEU A 449 36.69 -16.84 25.86
N GLY A 450 35.64 -17.03 25.07
CA GLY A 450 34.72 -18.18 25.10
C GLY A 450 33.40 -17.84 24.43
N ARG A 451 32.68 -18.84 23.91
CA ARG A 451 31.41 -18.67 23.15
C ARG A 451 30.18 -18.90 24.03
N VAL A 452 30.25 -19.91 24.88
CA VAL A 452 29.26 -20.21 25.92
C VAL A 452 29.90 -20.08 27.29
N PHE A 453 29.08 -19.93 28.33
CA PHE A 453 29.58 -19.79 29.69
C PHE A 453 30.43 -20.99 30.13
N GLU A 454 30.05 -22.18 29.68
CA GLU A 454 30.72 -23.43 30.00
C GLU A 454 32.18 -23.46 29.50
N ASP A 455 32.52 -22.70 28.46
CA ASP A 455 33.89 -22.58 27.95
C ASP A 455 34.83 -21.88 28.95
N VAL A 456 34.28 -20.99 29.80
CA VAL A 456 35.06 -20.17 30.75
C VAL A 456 34.90 -20.61 32.21
N ALA A 457 33.86 -21.37 32.54
CA ALA A 457 33.43 -21.67 33.91
C ALA A 457 34.52 -22.28 34.81
N GLY A 458 35.50 -22.99 34.24
CA GLY A 458 36.64 -23.57 34.96
C GLY A 458 38.01 -23.03 34.55
N GLY A 459 38.06 -22.06 33.64
CA GLY A 459 39.31 -21.60 33.01
C GLY A 459 39.96 -20.39 33.68
N VAL A 460 39.24 -19.64 34.52
CA VAL A 460 39.70 -18.35 35.03
C VAL A 460 40.52 -18.50 36.31
N LYS A 461 41.79 -18.10 36.25
CA LYS A 461 42.73 -18.19 37.37
C LYS A 461 43.57 -16.93 37.48
N VAL A 462 43.89 -16.53 38.71
CA VAL A 462 44.89 -15.49 39.00
C VAL A 462 46.18 -16.20 39.39
N VAL A 463 47.26 -15.93 38.67
CA VAL A 463 48.58 -16.57 38.87
C VAL A 463 49.61 -15.55 39.32
N TYR A 464 50.60 -16.01 40.09
CA TYR A 464 51.74 -15.22 40.48
C TYR A 464 52.78 -15.25 39.37
N ASP A 465 53.09 -14.08 38.81
CA ASP A 465 53.88 -13.93 37.58
C ASP A 465 55.29 -14.57 37.67
N ALA A 466 55.94 -14.49 38.84
CA ALA A 466 57.31 -14.97 39.01
C ALA A 466 57.48 -16.49 38.83
N ASP A 467 56.50 -17.28 39.31
CA ASP A 467 56.63 -18.75 39.38
C ASP A 467 55.43 -19.48 38.75
N GLY A 468 54.46 -18.77 38.16
CA GLY A 468 53.25 -19.34 37.56
C GLY A 468 52.28 -19.99 38.55
N ARG A 469 52.50 -19.80 39.86
CA ARG A 469 51.68 -20.42 40.91
C ARG A 469 50.29 -19.80 40.94
N THR A 470 49.24 -20.63 40.87
CA THR A 470 47.86 -20.19 41.07
C THR A 470 47.67 -19.61 42.48
N ILE A 471 47.26 -18.35 42.53
CA ILE A 471 46.93 -17.60 43.76
C ILE A 471 45.46 -17.80 44.12
N ALA A 472 44.59 -17.73 43.10
CA ALA A 472 43.16 -17.88 43.27
C ALA A 472 42.53 -18.50 42.02
N GLU A 473 41.54 -19.37 42.24
CA GLU A 473 40.63 -19.81 41.19
C GLU A 473 39.39 -18.92 41.21
N CYS A 474 39.07 -18.31 40.07
CA CYS A 474 37.91 -17.43 39.97
C CYS A 474 36.73 -18.24 39.47
N LEU A 475 35.58 -18.09 40.13
CA LEU A 475 34.32 -18.66 39.69
C LEU A 475 33.55 -17.60 38.90
N PRO A 476 33.39 -17.75 37.57
CA PRO A 476 32.69 -16.75 36.77
C PRO A 476 31.19 -16.74 37.10
N HIS A 477 30.60 -15.54 37.14
CA HIS A 477 29.16 -15.34 37.34
C HIS A 477 28.38 -15.55 36.04
N LYS A 478 27.54 -16.59 35.95
CA LYS A 478 26.79 -16.95 34.73
C LYS A 478 25.85 -15.84 34.28
N GLU A 479 25.20 -15.18 35.22
CA GLU A 479 24.30 -14.05 35.03
C GLU A 479 25.00 -12.79 34.47
N ASN A 480 26.32 -12.69 34.62
CA ASN A 480 27.12 -11.55 34.17
C ASN A 480 27.94 -11.86 32.91
N TYR A 481 27.93 -13.11 32.43
CA TYR A 481 28.57 -13.46 31.17
C TYR A 481 27.84 -12.78 30.01
N ARG A 482 28.56 -11.91 29.30
CA ARG A 482 28.02 -11.14 28.17
C ARG A 482 28.96 -11.25 26.98
N LYS A 483 28.40 -11.65 25.84
CA LYS A 483 29.03 -11.51 24.54
C LYS A 483 28.84 -10.08 24.06
N THR A 484 29.90 -9.45 23.59
CA THR A 484 29.83 -8.09 23.02
C THR A 484 30.43 -8.09 21.62
N SER A 485 29.89 -7.28 20.72
CA SER A 485 30.35 -7.16 19.33
C SER A 485 31.47 -6.11 19.17
N LYS A 486 32.19 -5.79 20.25
CA LYS A 486 33.23 -4.76 20.27
C LYS A 486 34.54 -5.25 19.68
#